data_AF-A0A0C2ZST0-F1
#
_entry.id   AF-A0A0C2ZST0-F1
#
_cell.length_a   1.000
_cell.length_b   1.000
_cell.length_c   1.000
_cell.angle_alpha   90.00
_cell.angle_beta   90.00
_cell.angle_gamma   90.00
#
_symmetry.space_group_name_H-M   'P 1'
#
loop_
_entity.id
_entity.type
_entity.pdbx_description
1 polymer ?
#
loop_
_entity_poly.entity_id
_entity_poly.type
_entity_poly.pdbx_seq_one_letter_code
_entity_poly.pdbx_strand_id
1 'polypeptide(L)'
;MTGKGAKAKIKETKVSKIKELAFTVMEKNYLDFLMEMLSKHGKMDYHVSEKKRYTFKYTIHLAKTYVNFHNEAMDVNNAKDFSEMAKKISEIKPEKV
;
A
#
# COMPACT_ATOMS: atom_id res chain seq x y z
N MET A 1 -0.97 3.27 -53.95
CA MET A 1 -0.30 3.08 -52.64
C MET A 1 -1.00 3.94 -51.61
N THR A 2 -1.80 3.37 -50.70
CA THR A 2 -2.41 4.01 -49.51
C THR A 2 -3.34 2.96 -48.90
N GLY A 3 -3.34 2.59 -47.61
CA GLY A 3 -2.52 2.90 -46.45
C GLY A 3 -2.82 1.81 -45.42
N LYS A 4 -1.78 1.29 -44.75
CA LYS A 4 -1.92 0.25 -43.72
C LYS A 4 -2.56 0.87 -42.48
N GLY A 5 -3.82 0.50 -42.21
CA GLY A 5 -4.50 0.80 -40.95
C GLY A 5 -3.81 0.08 -39.79
N ALA A 6 -2.99 0.82 -39.04
CA ALA A 6 -2.41 0.34 -37.80
C ALA A 6 -3.54 0.11 -36.78
N LYS A 7 -3.80 -1.15 -36.45
CA LYS A 7 -4.65 -1.53 -35.31
C LYS A 7 -3.95 -1.07 -34.03
N ALA A 8 -4.32 0.11 -33.54
CA ALA A 8 -3.93 0.54 -32.21
C ALA A 8 -4.50 -0.47 -31.20
N LYS A 9 -3.64 -1.32 -30.64
CA LYS A 9 -3.95 -2.07 -29.42
C LYS A 9 -4.20 -1.03 -28.33
N ILE A 10 -5.46 -0.79 -28.01
CA ILE A 10 -5.87 -0.12 -26.78
C ILE A 10 -5.28 -0.97 -25.66
N LYS A 11 -4.20 -0.47 -25.03
CA LYS A 11 -3.77 -0.98 -23.74
C LYS A 11 -4.92 -0.69 -22.79
N GLU A 12 -5.72 -1.70 -22.46
CA GLU A 12 -6.63 -1.64 -21.33
C GLU A 12 -5.78 -1.40 -20.08
N THR A 13 -5.60 -0.12 -19.76
CA THR A 13 -5.17 0.29 -18.44
C THR A 13 -6.29 -0.18 -17.52
N LYS A 14 -6.12 -1.36 -16.90
CA LYS A 14 -6.92 -1.77 -15.75
C LYS A 14 -6.79 -0.64 -14.73
N VAL A 15 -7.79 0.23 -14.69
CA VAL A 15 -7.98 1.20 -13.62
C VAL A 15 -8.32 0.35 -12.41
N SER A 16 -7.29 -0.13 -11.72
CA SER A 16 -7.43 -0.69 -10.39
C SER A 16 -8.01 0.44 -9.54
N LYS A 17 -9.31 0.38 -9.22
CA LYS A 17 -9.94 1.32 -8.30
C LYS A 17 -9.13 1.32 -7.00
N ILE A 18 -8.41 2.41 -6.76
CA ILE A 18 -7.64 2.60 -5.54
C ILE A 18 -8.65 2.84 -4.41
N LYS A 19 -8.48 2.15 -3.28
CA LYS A 19 -9.27 2.37 -2.07
C LYS A 19 -8.40 3.11 -1.07
N GLU A 20 -8.94 4.20 -0.53
CA GLU A 20 -8.27 4.98 0.49
C GLU A 20 -8.78 4.59 1.87
N LEU A 21 -7.86 4.50 2.83
CA LEU A 21 -8.13 4.18 4.23
C LEU A 21 -7.39 5.19 5.10
N ALA A 22 -8.13 5.97 5.88
CA ALA A 22 -7.57 6.75 6.97
C ALA A 22 -7.43 5.82 8.18
N PHE A 23 -6.20 5.57 8.61
CA PHE A 23 -5.91 4.70 9.75
C PHE A 23 -4.69 5.22 10.51
N THR A 24 -4.76 5.20 11.84
CA THR A 24 -3.62 5.54 12.69
C THR A 24 -2.71 4.33 12.79
N VAL A 25 -1.55 4.36 12.14
CA VAL A 25 -0.57 3.27 12.21
C VAL A 25 0.22 3.35 13.52
N MET A 26 0.24 2.27 14.28
CA MET A 26 1.00 2.14 15.55
C MET A 26 1.78 0.84 15.54
N GLU A 27 2.84 0.71 16.34
CA GLU A 27 3.65 -0.52 16.34
C GLU A 27 2.88 -1.79 16.75
N LYS A 28 1.77 -1.65 17.48
CA LYS A 28 1.02 -2.77 18.09
C LYS A 28 -0.32 -3.07 17.42
N ASN A 29 -0.76 -2.32 16.42
CA ASN A 29 -2.11 -2.44 15.85
C ASN A 29 -2.15 -3.14 14.48
N TYR A 30 -1.26 -4.12 14.28
CA TYR A 30 -1.17 -4.88 13.03
C TYR A 30 -2.47 -5.60 12.65
N LEU A 31 -3.12 -6.26 13.62
CA LEU A 31 -4.35 -7.00 13.36
C LEU A 31 -5.51 -6.06 13.01
N ASP A 32 -5.63 -4.95 13.74
CA ASP A 32 -6.67 -3.94 13.50
C ASP A 32 -6.51 -3.32 12.12
N PHE A 33 -5.27 -3.01 11.72
CA PHE A 33 -4.95 -2.53 10.39
C PHE A 33 -5.40 -3.52 9.31
N LEU A 34 -5.11 -4.81 9.47
CA LEU A 34 -5.52 -5.84 8.52
C LEU A 34 -7.04 -5.98 8.44
N MET A 35 -7.74 -5.93 9.58
CA MET A 35 -9.20 -6.00 9.62
C MET A 35 -9.84 -4.81 8.90
N GLU A 36 -9.39 -3.59 9.17
CA GLU A 36 -9.87 -2.38 8.49
C GLU A 36 -9.58 -2.39 7.00
N MET A 37 -8.36 -2.78 6.61
CA MET A 37 -7.98 -2.95 5.20
C MET A 37 -8.90 -3.96 4.51
N LEU A 38 -9.09 -5.14 5.07
CA LEU A 38 -9.95 -6.19 4.50
C LEU A 38 -11.43 -5.74 4.43
N SER A 39 -11.91 -5.06 5.46
CA SER A 39 -13.25 -4.46 5.51
C SER A 39 -13.45 -3.47 4.36
N LYS A 40 -12.49 -2.55 4.12
CA LYS A 40 -12.53 -1.66 2.95
C LYS A 40 -12.58 -2.41 1.64
N HIS A 41 -11.94 -3.58 1.55
CA HIS A 41 -12.00 -4.45 0.39
C HIS A 41 -13.29 -5.28 0.27
N GLY A 42 -14.22 -5.19 1.22
CA GLY A 42 -15.46 -5.98 1.25
C GLY A 42 -15.24 -7.42 1.68
N LYS A 43 -14.14 -7.71 2.37
CA LYS A 43 -13.74 -9.05 2.83
C LYS A 43 -13.97 -9.20 4.34
N MET A 44 -15.17 -8.88 4.80
CA MET A 44 -15.51 -8.92 6.24
C MET A 44 -15.53 -10.34 6.82
N ASP A 45 -15.81 -11.36 6.00
CA ASP A 45 -15.81 -12.77 6.42
C ASP A 45 -14.40 -13.34 6.61
N TYR A 46 -13.37 -12.58 6.26
CA TYR A 46 -12.00 -13.03 6.38
C TYR A 46 -11.51 -12.91 7.83
N HIS A 47 -11.40 -14.06 8.50
CA HIS A 47 -10.93 -14.09 9.88
C HIS A 47 -9.41 -13.86 10.00
N VAL A 48 -9.06 -12.65 10.45
CA VAL A 48 -7.71 -12.22 10.79
C VAL A 48 -7.29 -12.78 12.16
N SER A 49 -6.09 -13.32 12.26
CA SER A 49 -5.53 -13.87 13.50
C SER A 49 -4.00 -13.92 13.45
N GLU A 50 -3.36 -13.88 14.61
CA GLU A 50 -1.88 -13.88 14.74
C GLU A 50 -1.21 -15.15 14.18
N LYS A 51 -1.94 -16.27 14.18
CA LYS A 51 -1.42 -17.56 13.72
C LYS A 51 -1.28 -17.64 12.20
N LYS A 52 -1.98 -16.77 11.47
CA LYS A 52 -1.95 -16.70 10.02
C LYS A 52 -1.00 -15.61 9.56
N ARG A 53 -0.30 -15.86 8.46
CA ARG A 53 0.55 -14.85 7.82
C ARG A 53 -0.23 -14.10 6.76
N TYR A 54 -0.06 -12.78 6.73
CA TYR A 54 -0.65 -11.90 5.74
C TYR A 54 0.46 -11.15 5.07
N THR A 55 0.75 -11.52 3.83
CA THR A 55 1.79 -10.91 3.03
C THR A 55 1.19 -9.81 2.16
N PHE A 56 1.71 -8.60 2.32
CA PHE A 56 1.44 -7.49 1.40
C PHE A 56 2.69 -6.65 1.22
N LYS A 57 2.72 -5.90 0.12
CA LYS A 57 3.78 -4.94 -0.16
C LYS A 57 3.29 -3.54 0.20
N TYR A 58 4.08 -2.83 0.97
CA TYR A 58 3.87 -1.45 1.31
C TYR A 58 4.82 -0.57 0.50
N THR A 59 4.30 0.49 -0.09
CA THR A 59 5.10 1.50 -0.78
C THR A 59 4.70 2.86 -0.23
N ILE A 60 5.69 3.68 0.10
CA ILE A 60 5.42 5.05 0.50
C ILE A 60 5.39 5.89 -0.76
N HIS A 61 4.28 6.59 -0.98
CA HIS A 61 4.17 7.58 -2.04
C HIS A 61 4.23 8.96 -1.38
N LEU A 62 5.44 9.43 -1.10
CA LEU A 62 5.61 10.81 -0.60
C LEU A 62 5.59 11.80 -1.75
N ALA A 63 5.13 13.02 -1.44
CA ALA A 63 5.30 14.15 -2.33
C ALA A 63 6.80 14.39 -2.59
N LYS A 64 7.15 15.01 -3.72
CA LYS A 64 8.54 15.28 -4.13
C LYS A 64 9.36 16.09 -3.11
N THR A 65 8.72 16.68 -2.10
CA THR A 65 9.31 17.45 -1.01
C THR A 65 9.95 16.58 0.09
N TYR A 66 9.90 15.25 -0.02
CA TYR A 66 10.53 14.35 0.94
C TYR A 66 11.74 13.67 0.28
N VAL A 67 12.90 14.32 0.36
CA VAL A 67 14.09 14.03 -0.47
C VAL A 67 14.80 12.73 -0.09
N ASN A 68 14.51 12.16 1.10
CA ASN A 68 15.27 11.02 1.65
C ASN A 68 14.52 9.68 1.65
N PHE A 69 13.29 9.62 1.13
CA PHE A 69 12.53 8.38 1.09
C PHE A 69 12.59 7.77 -0.31
N HIS A 70 13.40 6.71 -0.46
CA HIS A 70 13.29 5.86 -1.63
C HIS A 70 11.90 5.20 -1.63
N ASN A 71 11.18 5.28 -2.75
CA ASN A 71 9.91 4.59 -2.99
C ASN A 71 10.09 3.07 -3.11
N GLU A 72 10.91 2.48 -2.25
CA GLU A 72 11.17 1.05 -2.21
C GLU A 72 9.97 0.35 -1.56
N ALA A 73 9.51 -0.70 -2.23
CA ALA A 73 8.45 -1.53 -1.68
C ALA A 73 9.01 -2.37 -0.53
N MET A 74 8.37 -2.29 0.63
CA MET A 74 8.67 -3.12 1.79
C MET A 74 7.70 -4.29 1.86
N ASP A 75 8.21 -5.51 2.03
CA ASP A 75 7.38 -6.68 2.31
C ASP A 75 6.94 -6.67 3.78
N VAL A 76 5.63 -6.75 4.02
CA VAL A 76 5.03 -6.84 5.35
C VAL A 76 4.34 -8.20 5.46
N ASN A 77 4.94 -9.13 6.20
CA ASN A 77 4.45 -10.49 6.35
C ASN A 77 3.92 -10.80 7.76
N ASN A 78 4.30 -9.98 8.74
CA ASN A 78 4.04 -10.22 10.16
C ASN A 78 4.06 -8.90 10.96
N ALA A 79 3.78 -8.99 12.26
CA ALA A 79 3.73 -7.84 13.16
C ALA A 79 5.08 -7.11 13.33
N LYS A 80 6.21 -7.82 13.24
CA LYS A 80 7.55 -7.22 13.31
C LYS A 80 7.81 -6.35 12.09
N ASP A 81 7.52 -6.87 10.89
CA ASP A 81 7.65 -6.11 9.64
C ASP A 81 6.72 -4.89 9.67
N PHE A 82 5.51 -5.04 10.20
CA PHE A 82 4.56 -3.94 10.38
C PHE A 82 5.04 -2.88 11.38
N SER A 83 5.70 -3.29 12.47
CA SER A 83 6.33 -2.34 13.41
C SER A 83 7.42 -1.53 12.73
N GLU A 84 8.24 -2.17 11.88
CA GLU A 84 9.24 -1.45 11.07
C GLU A 84 8.58 -0.47 10.09
N MET A 85 7.46 -0.86 9.47
CA MET A 85 6.66 0.02 8.63
C MET A 85 6.17 1.25 9.40
N ALA A 86 5.60 1.03 10.59
CA ALA A 86 5.08 2.08 11.46
C ALA A 86 6.17 3.08 11.88
N LYS A 87 7.37 2.58 12.19
CA LYS A 87 8.54 3.41 12.51
C LYS A 87 8.98 4.24 11.32
N LYS A 88 9.12 3.64 10.14
CA LYS A 88 9.43 4.34 8.90
C LYS A 88 8.42 5.45 8.60
N ILE A 89 7.12 5.19 8.80
CA ILE A 89 6.08 6.20 8.62
C ILE A 89 6.24 7.35 9.62
N SER A 90 6.56 7.04 10.88
CA SER A 90 6.71 8.03 11.95
C SER A 90 7.99 8.87 11.82
N GLU A 91 9.03 8.33 11.19
CA GLU A 91 10.29 9.03 10.90
C GLU A 91 10.18 10.02 9.74
N ILE A 92 9.12 9.91 8.93
CA ILE A 92 8.85 10.85 7.84
C ILE A 92 8.50 12.21 8.44
N LYS A 93 9.49 13.10 8.44
CA LYS A 93 9.30 14.51 8.81
C LYS A 93 8.97 15.31 7.55
N PRO A 94 7.93 16.17 7.57
CA PRO A 94 7.75 17.15 6.52
C PRO A 94 9.00 18.03 6.49
N GLU A 95 9.71 18.04 5.37
CA GLU A 95 10.75 19.03 5.14
C GLU A 95 10.06 20.39 5.12
N LYS A 96 10.43 21.27 6.06
CA LYS A 96 9.91 22.63 6.10
C LYS A 96 10.39 23.32 4.82
N VAL A 97 9.46 23.59 3.91
CA VAL A 97 9.64 24.54 2.81
C VAL A 97 9.58 25.95 3.39
#